data_AF-A0A816HID3-F1
#
_entry.id   AF-A0A816HID3-F1
#
_cell.length_a   1.000
_cell.length_b   1.000
_cell.length_c   1.000
_cell.angle_alpha   90.00
_cell.angle_beta   90.00
_cell.angle_gamma   90.00
#
_symmetry.space_group_name_H-M   'P 1'
#
loop_
_entity.id
_entity.type
_entity.pdbx_description
1 polymer ?
#
loop_
_entity_poly.entity_id
_entity_poly.type
_entity_poly.pdbx_seq_one_letter_code
_entity_poly.pdbx_strand_id
1 'polypeptide(L)'
;MHLLLTDNIAYELGLSNGTQGIFRELVYDDQEGPGDFKIKSDIFPSNTIYIRKPLYTLVEINTSHVETNLDSLRPKLIPIPLIKKRFTVPIKQLFGHSLDRVQSGRKSPQAIPVTRTQLPIVPASAITTYKAQGLTMNKIVVDLQVPPGTLQ
;
A
#
# COMPACT_ATOMS: atom_id res chain seq x y z
N MET A 1 10.40 9.10 -6.62
CA MET A 1 9.55 8.10 -7.34
C MET A 1 8.12 8.62 -7.37
N HIS A 2 7.41 8.51 -8.50
CA HIS A 2 5.99 8.89 -8.57
C HIS A 2 5.12 7.85 -7.88
N LEU A 3 4.14 8.32 -7.12
CA LEU A 3 3.15 7.48 -6.45
C LEU A 3 1.74 8.03 -6.62
N LEU A 4 0.77 7.17 -6.32
CA LEU A 4 -0.65 7.49 -6.26
C LEU A 4 -1.15 7.17 -4.86
N LEU A 5 -1.91 8.07 -4.25
CA LEU A 5 -2.66 7.76 -3.03
C LEU A 5 -3.78 6.78 -3.36
N THR A 6 -4.01 5.79 -2.50
CA THR A 6 -5.06 4.78 -2.67
C THR A 6 -6.28 4.99 -1.78
N ASP A 7 -6.24 5.99 -0.91
CA ASP A 7 -7.26 6.27 0.08
C ASP A 7 -7.52 7.76 0.22
N ASN A 8 -8.73 8.09 0.67
CA ASN A 8 -9.06 9.44 1.09
C ASN A 8 -8.53 9.65 2.51
N ILE A 9 -7.53 10.52 2.64
CA ILE A 9 -6.87 10.82 3.91
C ILE A 9 -7.44 12.12 4.47
N ALA A 10 -7.41 13.18 3.66
CA ALA A 10 -7.96 14.49 3.99
C ALA A 10 -8.41 15.17 2.69
N TYR A 11 -9.65 14.90 2.29
CA TYR A 11 -10.19 15.33 1.00
C TYR A 11 -10.21 16.86 0.85
N GLU A 12 -10.51 17.58 1.93
CA GLU A 12 -10.54 19.05 1.97
C GLU A 12 -9.15 19.67 1.73
N LEU A 13 -8.09 18.90 2.00
CA LEU A 13 -6.71 19.31 1.83
C LEU A 13 -6.10 18.82 0.50
N GLY A 14 -6.90 18.22 -0.38
CA GLY A 14 -6.45 17.65 -1.65
C GLY A 14 -5.77 16.29 -1.53
N LEU A 15 -5.94 15.59 -0.39
CA LEU A 15 -5.34 14.28 -0.11
C LEU A 15 -6.39 13.17 -0.28
N SER A 16 -6.77 12.92 -1.52
CA SER A 16 -7.76 11.92 -1.91
C SER A 16 -7.14 10.75 -2.69
N ASN A 17 -7.91 9.68 -2.82
CA ASN A 17 -7.55 8.56 -3.68
C ASN A 17 -7.37 9.06 -5.13
N GLY A 18 -6.26 8.70 -5.76
CA GLY A 18 -5.88 9.20 -7.08
C GLY A 18 -4.96 10.43 -7.06
N THR A 19 -4.75 11.08 -5.91
CA THR A 19 -3.79 12.18 -5.82
C THR A 19 -2.39 11.67 -6.14
N GLN A 20 -1.73 12.35 -7.07
CA GLN A 20 -0.35 12.06 -7.45
C GLN A 20 0.62 12.76 -6.49
N GLY A 21 1.72 12.07 -6.18
CA GLY A 21 2.78 12.62 -5.34
C GLY A 21 4.15 12.07 -5.69
N ILE A 22 5.16 12.66 -5.08
CA ILE A 22 6.54 12.19 -5.18
C ILE A 22 6.94 11.64 -3.82
N PHE A 23 7.25 10.33 -3.78
CA PHE A 23 7.85 9.71 -2.61
C PHE A 23 9.19 10.37 -2.30
N ARG A 24 9.38 10.82 -1.05
CA ARG A 24 10.62 11.42 -0.57
C ARG A 24 11.33 10.51 0.43
N GLU A 25 10.62 10.06 1.45
CA GLU A 25 11.22 9.29 2.54
C GLU A 25 10.22 8.35 3.21
N LEU A 26 10.70 7.25 3.77
CA LEU A 26 9.94 6.38 4.66
C LEU A 26 10.52 6.52 6.06
N VAL A 27 9.70 6.95 7.00
CA VAL A 27 10.10 7.15 8.40
C VAL A 27 9.73 5.91 9.21
N TYR A 28 10.65 5.47 10.04
CA TYR A 28 10.55 4.27 10.86
C TYR A 28 10.46 4.64 12.35
N ASP A 29 10.06 3.68 13.17
CA ASP A 29 10.00 3.85 14.61
C ASP A 29 11.42 3.80 15.22
N ASP A 30 11.88 4.90 15.82
CA ASP A 30 13.21 5.01 16.42
C ASP A 30 13.35 4.20 17.72
N GLN A 31 12.22 3.84 18.36
CA GLN A 31 12.22 2.99 19.56
C GLN A 31 12.49 1.51 19.23
N GLU A 32 12.32 1.13 17.97
CA GLU A 32 13.00 -0.05 17.41
C GLU A 32 14.45 0.35 17.09
N GLY A 33 15.25 0.50 18.15
CA GLY A 33 16.71 0.55 17.99
C GLY A 33 17.21 -0.71 17.25
N PRO A 34 18.48 -0.77 16.84
CA PRO A 34 19.11 -2.03 16.40
C PRO A 34 19.25 -3.07 17.54
N GLY A 35 18.31 -3.09 18.49
CA GLY A 35 18.30 -3.93 19.67
C GLY A 35 17.51 -5.23 19.46
N ASP A 36 18.15 -6.33 19.85
CA ASP A 36 17.59 -7.64 20.19
C ASP A 36 17.07 -8.60 19.11
N PHE A 37 17.30 -8.32 17.82
CA PHE A 37 17.53 -9.45 16.94
C PHE A 37 19.00 -9.87 17.10
N LYS A 38 19.28 -10.87 17.95
CA LYS A 38 20.50 -11.70 17.83
C LYS A 38 20.41 -12.48 16.53
N ILE A 39 20.55 -11.76 15.41
CA ILE A 39 20.57 -12.35 14.08
C ILE A 39 21.84 -13.16 14.02
N LYS A 40 21.69 -14.48 13.93
CA LYS A 40 22.82 -15.34 13.56
C LYS A 40 23.34 -14.80 12.23
N SER A 41 24.52 -14.19 12.26
CA SER A 41 25.28 -13.71 11.09
C SER A 41 25.44 -14.78 10.00
N ASP A 42 25.16 -16.03 10.35
CA ASP A 42 25.33 -17.21 9.52
C ASP A 42 24.14 -17.47 8.58
N ILE A 43 23.00 -16.79 8.74
CA ILE A 43 21.77 -17.04 7.95
C ILE A 43 21.61 -16.04 6.80
N PHE A 44 22.05 -14.79 6.99
CA PHE A 44 21.82 -13.72 6.02
C PHE A 44 23.13 -13.00 5.68
N PRO A 45 23.35 -12.63 4.40
CA PRO A 45 24.51 -11.86 4.01
C PRO A 45 24.62 -10.54 4.79
N SER A 46 25.85 -10.04 4.96
CA SER A 46 26.16 -8.79 5.68
C SER A 46 25.52 -7.53 5.07
N ASN A 47 25.00 -7.59 3.84
CA ASN A 47 24.29 -6.51 3.17
C ASN A 47 22.76 -6.58 3.30
N THR A 48 22.22 -7.44 4.18
CA THR A 48 20.78 -7.57 4.38
C THR A 48 20.21 -6.35 5.09
N ILE A 49 19.29 -5.64 4.43
CA ILE A 49 18.56 -4.51 5.01
C ILE A 49 17.28 -5.03 5.65
N TYR A 50 17.18 -4.92 6.96
CA TYR A 50 15.98 -5.29 7.71
C TYR A 50 14.98 -4.14 7.70
N ILE A 51 13.75 -4.42 7.27
CA ILE A 51 12.66 -3.45 7.24
C ILE A 51 12.11 -3.33 8.66
N ARG A 52 12.40 -2.21 9.32
CA ARG A 52 11.81 -1.84 10.61
C ARG A 52 10.34 -1.48 10.46
N LYS A 53 9.61 -1.37 11.56
CA LYS A 53 8.22 -0.92 11.54
C LYS A 53 8.12 0.52 10.99
N PRO A 54 7.48 0.74 9.83
CA PRO A 54 7.27 2.08 9.31
C PRO A 54 6.20 2.82 10.12
N LEU A 55 6.38 4.13 10.31
CA LEU A 55 5.41 5.01 10.97
C LEU A 55 4.58 5.80 9.96
N TYR A 56 5.23 6.41 8.98
CA TYR A 56 4.62 7.18 7.91
C TYR A 56 5.63 7.37 6.77
N THR A 57 5.15 7.80 5.61
CA THR A 57 6.03 8.25 4.52
C THR A 57 5.88 9.76 4.31
N LEU A 58 6.97 10.43 3.96
CA LEU A 58 6.94 11.80 3.48
C LEU A 58 6.71 11.81 1.98
N VAL A 59 5.60 12.43 1.56
CA VAL A 59 5.21 12.58 0.16
C VAL A 59 5.11 14.05 -0.18
N GLU A 60 5.76 14.45 -1.27
CA GLU A 60 5.55 15.77 -1.83
C GLU A 60 4.32 15.76 -2.74
N ILE A 61 3.32 16.57 -2.41
CA ILE A 61 2.06 16.67 -3.15
C ILE A 61 1.81 18.12 -3.53
N ASN A 62 2.08 18.44 -4.80
CA ASN A 62 2.06 19.82 -5.29
C ASN A 62 0.68 20.45 -5.39
N THR A 63 -0.36 19.62 -5.50
CA THR A 63 -1.77 19.98 -5.60
C THR A 63 -2.47 20.10 -4.25
N SER A 64 -1.76 19.84 -3.15
CA SER A 64 -2.35 19.90 -1.82
C SER A 64 -2.65 21.34 -1.39
N HIS A 65 -3.70 21.52 -0.60
CA HIS A 65 -4.08 22.79 0.03
C HIS A 65 -3.48 22.92 1.44
N VAL A 66 -2.45 22.12 1.74
CA VAL A 66 -1.73 22.22 3.02
C VAL A 66 -0.79 23.41 2.94
N GLU A 67 -1.30 24.56 3.37
CA GLU A 67 -0.61 25.86 3.33
C GLU A 67 0.39 26.03 4.48
N THR A 68 0.17 25.34 5.60
CA THR A 68 1.03 25.43 6.78
C THR A 68 2.22 24.48 6.66
N ASN A 69 3.42 24.99 6.96
CA ASN A 69 4.57 24.13 7.25
C ASN A 69 4.24 23.34 8.51
N LEU A 70 3.93 22.05 8.35
CA LEU A 70 3.79 21.11 9.46
C LEU A 70 5.11 21.10 10.25
N ASP A 71 5.14 21.74 11.42
CA ASP A 71 6.19 21.67 12.43
C ASP A 71 7.63 21.47 11.89
N SER A 72 8.08 22.37 11.02
CA SER A 72 9.43 22.39 10.41
C SER A 72 9.62 21.56 9.12
N LEU A 73 8.58 20.95 8.58
CA LEU A 73 8.61 20.34 7.24
C LEU A 73 8.57 21.42 6.15
N ARG A 74 9.18 21.09 5.00
CA ARG A 74 9.11 21.95 3.80
C ARG A 74 7.65 22.04 3.34
N PRO A 75 7.25 23.15 2.70
CA PRO A 75 5.91 23.28 2.13
C PRO A 75 5.60 22.10 1.22
N LYS A 76 4.35 21.62 1.23
CA LYS A 76 3.84 20.52 0.38
C LYS A 76 4.43 19.14 0.66
N LEU A 77 5.33 19.01 1.64
CA LEU A 77 5.83 17.73 2.12
C LEU A 77 4.91 17.25 3.24
N ILE A 78 4.14 16.20 2.95
CA ILE A 78 3.05 15.75 3.81
C ILE A 78 3.37 14.35 4.35
N PRO A 79 3.30 14.15 5.68
CA PRO A 79 3.38 12.82 6.27
C PRO A 79 2.08 12.05 5.98
N ILE A 80 2.23 10.91 5.31
CA ILE A 80 1.15 9.98 4.99
C ILE A 80 1.25 8.78 5.94
N PRO A 81 0.32 8.64 6.89
CA PRO A 81 0.36 7.57 7.88
C PRO A 81 -0.05 6.22 7.28
N LEU A 82 0.26 5.13 7.99
CA LEU A 82 -0.29 3.83 7.65
C LEU A 82 -1.80 3.77 7.92
N ILE A 83 -2.51 3.03 7.07
CA ILE A 83 -3.94 2.78 7.21
C ILE A 83 -4.16 1.31 7.52
N LYS A 84 -4.97 1.04 8.56
CA LYS A 84 -5.45 -0.30 8.89
C LYS A 84 -6.80 -0.54 8.22
N LYS A 85 -6.88 -1.55 7.35
CA LYS A 85 -8.11 -1.99 6.69
C LYS A 85 -8.46 -3.41 7.08
N ARG A 86 -9.77 -3.69 7.16
CA ARG A 86 -10.32 -5.03 7.37
C ARG A 86 -10.96 -5.52 6.09
N PHE A 87 -10.65 -6.75 5.72
CA PHE A 87 -11.14 -7.46 4.56
C PHE A 87 -11.83 -8.74 5.03
N THR A 88 -12.75 -9.24 4.23
CA THR A 88 -13.39 -10.53 4.45
C THR A 88 -13.09 -11.39 3.24
N VAL A 89 -12.35 -12.47 3.44
CA VAL A 89 -11.95 -13.37 2.36
C VAL A 89 -12.84 -14.62 2.38
N PRO A 90 -13.66 -14.86 1.34
CA PRO A 90 -14.44 -16.09 1.24
C PRO A 90 -13.53 -17.32 1.19
N ILE A 91 -13.81 -18.32 2.03
CA ILE A 91 -12.95 -19.52 2.13
C ILE A 91 -12.91 -20.28 0.79
N LYS A 92 -14.03 -20.27 0.04
CA LYS A 92 -14.12 -20.90 -1.30
C LYS A 92 -13.09 -20.35 -2.29
N GLN A 93 -12.72 -19.08 -2.19
CA GLN A 93 -11.72 -18.47 -3.07
C GLN A 93 -10.29 -18.86 -2.71
N LEU A 94 -10.03 -19.24 -1.45
CA LEU A 94 -8.70 -19.61 -0.97
C LEU A 94 -8.36 -21.08 -1.23
N PHE A 95 -9.35 -21.97 -1.13
CA PHE A 95 -9.12 -23.42 -1.17
C PHE A 95 -9.79 -24.13 -2.36
N GLY A 96 -10.49 -23.40 -3.24
CA GLY A 96 -11.18 -23.96 -4.40
C GLY A 96 -12.18 -25.07 -4.04
N HIS A 97 -12.44 -25.98 -4.99
CA HIS A 97 -13.33 -27.16 -4.82
C HIS A 97 -12.85 -28.18 -3.77
N SER A 98 -11.67 -27.98 -3.16
CA SER A 98 -11.08 -28.94 -2.21
C SER A 98 -11.85 -29.06 -0.89
N LEU A 99 -12.82 -28.17 -0.63
CA LEU A 99 -13.60 -28.13 0.61
C LEU A 99 -14.98 -28.79 0.52
N ASP A 100 -15.43 -29.18 -0.68
CA ASP A 100 -16.74 -29.81 -0.86
C ASP A 100 -16.83 -31.20 -0.17
N ARG A 101 -15.69 -31.79 0.22
CA ARG A 101 -15.61 -33.10 0.89
C ARG A 101 -15.61 -33.05 2.42
N VAL A 102 -15.45 -31.87 3.04
CA VAL A 102 -15.26 -31.76 4.51
C VAL A 102 -16.52 -31.27 5.24
N GLN A 103 -17.54 -30.80 4.53
CA GLN A 103 -18.76 -30.25 5.13
C GLN A 103 -19.84 -31.32 5.34
N SER A 104 -19.60 -32.24 6.26
CA SER A 104 -20.67 -33.02 6.89
C SER A 104 -20.63 -32.75 8.40
N GLY A 105 -21.48 -31.85 8.89
CA GLY A 105 -21.85 -31.80 10.32
C GLY A 105 -21.59 -30.53 11.14
N ARG A 106 -20.81 -29.52 10.69
CA ARG A 106 -20.63 -28.26 11.44
C ARG A 106 -20.72 -27.03 10.54
N LYS A 107 -21.50 -26.02 10.97
CA LYS A 107 -21.59 -24.69 10.33
C LYS A 107 -20.23 -23.98 10.41
N SER A 108 -19.33 -24.30 9.48
CA SER A 108 -18.03 -23.63 9.39
C SER A 108 -18.23 -22.18 8.90
N PRO A 109 -17.44 -21.22 9.40
CA PRO A 109 -17.52 -19.83 8.95
C PRO A 109 -17.20 -19.76 7.45
N GLN A 110 -18.09 -19.16 6.65
CA GLN A 110 -17.94 -19.11 5.18
C GLN A 110 -16.88 -18.12 4.69
N ALA A 111 -16.39 -17.25 5.59
CA ALA A 111 -15.37 -16.27 5.28
C ALA A 111 -14.46 -15.99 6.49
N ILE A 112 -13.22 -15.58 6.20
CA ILE A 112 -12.20 -15.25 7.19
C ILE A 112 -11.99 -13.73 7.20
N PRO A 113 -12.16 -13.03 8.34
CA PRO A 113 -11.78 -11.64 8.45
C PRO A 113 -10.26 -11.50 8.53
N VAL A 114 -9.67 -10.67 7.68
CA VAL A 114 -8.24 -10.38 7.63
C VAL A 114 -8.05 -8.88 7.81
N THR A 115 -7.10 -8.47 8.64
CA THR A 115 -6.71 -7.05 8.77
C THR A 115 -5.33 -6.82 8.19
N ARG A 116 -5.15 -5.74 7.43
CA ARG A 116 -3.86 -5.30 6.90
C ARG A 116 -3.62 -3.85 7.30
N THR A 117 -2.40 -3.57 7.75
CA THR A 117 -1.90 -2.22 7.97
C THR A 117 -0.83 -1.94 6.92
N GLN A 118 -1.01 -0.90 6.10
CA GLN A 118 -0.11 -0.58 4.99
C GLN A 118 -0.14 0.93 4.70
N LEU A 119 0.94 1.45 4.10
CA LEU A 119 0.93 2.78 3.50
C LEU A 119 -0.12 2.82 2.36
N PRO A 120 -1.01 3.83 2.33
CA PRO A 120 -2.04 3.96 1.30
C PRO A 120 -1.48 4.57 0.01
N ILE A 121 -0.39 4.00 -0.49
CA ILE A 121 0.32 4.47 -1.68
C ILE A 121 0.64 3.29 -2.59
N VAL A 122 0.73 3.57 -3.89
CA VAL A 122 1.26 2.63 -4.88
C VAL A 122 2.21 3.37 -5.83
N PRO A 123 3.27 2.72 -6.35
CA PRO A 123 4.04 3.27 -7.45
C PRO A 123 3.13 3.63 -8.62
N ALA A 124 3.37 4.79 -9.24
CA ALA A 124 2.49 5.34 -10.28
C ALA A 124 3.17 5.46 -11.65
N SER A 125 4.33 4.83 -11.85
CA SER A 125 4.99 4.79 -13.17
C SER A 125 4.25 3.91 -14.17
N ALA A 126 3.56 2.87 -13.68
CA ALA A 126 2.69 2.00 -14.45
C ALA A 126 1.45 1.67 -13.61
N ILE A 127 0.27 1.89 -14.17
CA ILE A 127 -1.01 1.66 -13.51
C ILE A 127 -1.95 0.95 -14.48
N THR A 128 -2.88 0.17 -13.93
CA THR A 128 -3.91 -0.46 -14.75
C THR A 128 -4.88 0.60 -15.29
N THR A 129 -5.52 0.32 -16.43
CA THR A 129 -6.54 1.19 -17.02
C THR A 129 -7.67 1.51 -16.03
N TYR A 130 -8.07 0.53 -15.22
CA TYR A 130 -9.05 0.71 -14.14
C TYR A 130 -8.59 1.74 -13.09
N LYS A 131 -7.31 1.70 -12.69
CA LYS A 131 -6.74 2.67 -11.74
C LYS A 131 -6.49 4.05 -12.36
N ALA A 132 -6.31 4.10 -13.69
CA ALA A 132 -6.15 5.34 -14.43
C ALA A 132 -7.46 6.10 -14.66
N GLN A 133 -8.62 5.44 -14.48
CA GLN A 133 -9.92 6.04 -14.73
C GLN A 133 -10.15 7.29 -13.85
N GLY A 134 -10.50 8.40 -14.49
CA GLY A 134 -10.71 9.70 -13.82
C GLY A 134 -9.43 10.50 -13.55
N LEU A 135 -8.25 9.95 -13.85
CA LEU A 135 -6.99 10.69 -13.77
C LEU A 135 -6.76 11.51 -15.05
N THR A 136 -6.24 12.72 -14.89
CA THR A 136 -5.71 13.52 -16.00
C THR A 136 -4.22 13.27 -16.12
N MET A 137 -3.76 12.78 -17.27
CA MET A 137 -2.36 12.45 -17.53
C MET A 137 -1.88 13.12 -18.82
N ASN A 138 -0.77 13.86 -18.76
CA ASN A 138 -0.30 14.66 -19.88
C ASN A 138 0.37 13.84 -21.00
N LYS A 139 1.11 12.79 -20.62
CA LYS A 139 1.84 11.91 -21.54
C LYS A 139 1.77 10.49 -21.00
N ILE A 140 1.27 9.56 -21.81
CA ILE A 140 1.14 8.16 -21.45
C ILE A 140 1.61 7.26 -22.58
N VAL A 141 2.10 6.08 -22.21
CA VAL A 141 2.29 4.95 -23.11
C VAL A 141 1.33 3.88 -22.64
N VAL A 142 0.51 3.35 -23.56
CA VAL A 142 -0.48 2.31 -23.26
C VAL A 142 0.02 1.00 -23.82
N ASP A 143 0.30 0.06 -22.93
CA ASP A 143 0.53 -1.34 -23.32
C ASP A 143 -0.83 -2.04 -23.46
N LEU A 144 -1.14 -2.49 -24.67
CA LEU A 144 -2.38 -3.19 -25.00
C LEU A 144 -2.20 -4.72 -25.04
N GLN A 145 -1.03 -5.22 -24.65
CA GLN A 145 -0.82 -6.67 -24.57
C GLN A 145 -1.79 -7.28 -23.57
N VAL A 146 -2.56 -8.26 -24.05
CA VAL A 146 -3.41 -9.08 -23.19
C VAL A 146 -2.49 -10.02 -22.41
N PRO A 147 -2.59 -10.09 -21.07
CA PRO A 147 -1.78 -11.02 -20.30
C PRO A 147 -2.05 -12.45 -20.80
N PRO A 148 -1.01 -13.30 -20.92
CA PRO A 148 -1.19 -14.67 -21.37
C PRO A 148 -2.07 -15.44 -20.38
N GLY A 149 -3.22 -15.91 -20.88
CA GLY A 149 -4.24 -16.62 -20.11
C GLY A 149 -5.60 -16.50 -20.80
N THR A 150 -6.34 -17.60 -20.89
CA THR A 150 -7.64 -17.61 -21.56
C THR A 150 -8.60 -16.68 -20.82
N LEU A 151 -9.19 -15.71 -21.53
CA LEU A 151 -10.40 -15.04 -21.08
C LEU A 151 -11.49 -16.12 -20.97
N GLN A 152 -11.75 -16.61 -19.76
CA GLN A 152 -12.92 -17.44 -19.47
C GLN A 152 -14.14 -16.55 -19.22
#